data_AF-A0A382G4J4-F1
#
_entry.id   AF-A0A382G4J4-F1
#
_cell.length_a   1.000
_cell.length_b   1.000
_cell.length_c   1.000
_cell.angle_alpha   90.00
_cell.angle_beta   90.00
_cell.angle_gamma   90.00
#
_symmetry.space_group_name_H-M   'P 1'
#
loop_
_entity.id
_entity.type
_entity.pdbx_description
1 polymer ?
#
loop_
_entity_poly.entity_id
_entity_poly.type
_entity_poly.pdbx_seq_one_letter_code
_entity_poly.pdbx_strand_id
1 'polypeptide(L)'
;MFAGIFVCALLFSGCANDGEPETWEDQDGLVVRNFVEACQESNSDMSTFNAKSYCECVINGVKDSVTFEKFKELDDFIRKHRDDLNSKMISENYEWLDDSSKACS
;
A
#
# COMPACT_ATOMS: atom_id res chain seq x y z
N MET A 1 16.29 11.60 -5.91
CA MET A 1 14.94 12.18 -5.86
C MET A 1 14.14 11.32 -4.91
N PHE A 2 13.75 11.87 -3.76
CA PHE A 2 13.14 11.12 -2.67
C PHE A 2 11.63 11.09 -2.87
N ALA A 3 11.08 9.90 -3.10
CA ALA A 3 9.64 9.66 -3.16
C ALA A 3 9.04 9.92 -1.77
N GLY A 4 8.30 11.02 -1.64
CA GLY A 4 7.59 11.37 -0.42
C GLY A 4 6.35 10.52 -0.28
N ILE A 5 6.39 9.51 0.58
CA ILE A 5 5.24 8.71 0.99
C ILE A 5 4.37 9.60 1.89
N PHE A 6 3.37 10.26 1.31
CA PHE A 6 2.30 10.90 2.10
C PHE A 6 1.13 9.91 2.19
N VAL A 7 1.07 9.14 3.28
CA VAL A 7 -0.05 8.24 3.55
C VAL A 7 -1.21 9.07 4.11
N CYS A 8 -2.16 9.40 3.25
CA CYS A 8 -3.52 9.69 3.65
C CYS A 8 -4.08 8.40 4.28
N ALA A 9 -4.54 8.51 5.52
CA ALA A 9 -5.02 7.40 6.33
C ALA A 9 -5.93 6.47 5.49
N LEU A 10 -5.58 5.19 5.40
CA LEU A 10 -6.41 4.14 4.82
C LEU A 10 -7.63 3.98 5.75
N LEU A 11 -8.62 4.86 5.58
CA LEU A 11 -9.81 4.85 6.41
C LEU A 11 -10.64 3.62 6.05
N PHE A 12 -10.58 2.61 6.93
CA PHE A 12 -11.53 1.50 7.04
C PHE A 12 -12.96 1.98 7.40
N SER A 13 -13.48 2.99 6.71
CA SER A 13 -14.86 3.46 6.90
C SER A 13 -15.79 2.76 5.91
N GLY A 14 -16.06 1.48 6.15
CA GLY A 14 -17.15 0.73 5.51
C GLY A 14 -18.15 0.33 6.58
N CYS A 15 -19.29 1.02 6.66
CA CYS A 15 -20.40 0.60 7.52
C CYS A 15 -21.29 -0.41 6.79
N ALA A 16 -21.64 -1.48 7.50
CA ALA A 16 -22.69 -2.47 7.24
C ALA A 16 -22.35 -3.71 6.39
N ASN A 17 -21.32 -4.47 6.80
CA ASN A 17 -21.43 -5.89 7.18
C ASN A 17 -20.18 -6.25 8.00
N ASP A 18 -20.34 -7.04 9.05
CA ASP A 18 -19.38 -7.38 10.12
C ASP A 18 -17.88 -7.48 9.71
N GLY A 19 -17.03 -6.68 10.37
CA GLY A 19 -15.58 -6.91 10.46
C GLY A 19 -14.71 -6.02 9.57
N GLU A 20 -13.61 -5.54 10.14
CA GLU A 20 -12.42 -5.17 9.35
C GLU A 20 -12.08 -6.36 8.44
N PRO A 21 -11.71 -6.15 7.15
CA PRO A 21 -11.36 -7.28 6.30
C PRO A 21 -10.20 -8.06 6.92
N GLU A 22 -10.29 -9.39 6.86
CA GLU A 22 -9.24 -10.28 7.39
C GLU A 22 -8.46 -10.97 6.27
N THR A 23 -9.01 -10.98 5.06
CA THR A 23 -8.37 -11.58 3.88
C THR A 23 -8.37 -10.64 2.67
N TRP A 24 -7.61 -11.00 1.64
CA TRP A 24 -7.57 -10.28 0.36
C TRP A 24 -8.91 -10.32 -0.38
N GLU A 25 -9.72 -11.35 -0.12
CA GLU A 25 -11.04 -11.57 -0.70
C GLU A 25 -12.13 -10.78 0.01
N ASP A 26 -12.04 -10.61 1.33
CA ASP A 26 -13.08 -9.98 2.18
C ASP A 26 -13.16 -8.45 2.03
N GLN A 27 -12.18 -7.82 1.39
CA GLN A 27 -12.06 -6.37 1.32
C GLN A 27 -12.84 -5.70 0.17
N ASP A 28 -13.63 -6.44 -0.62
CA ASP A 28 -14.45 -5.93 -1.73
C ASP A 28 -13.70 -4.97 -2.70
N GLY A 29 -12.38 -5.12 -2.81
CA GLY A 29 -11.51 -4.24 -3.61
C GLY A 29 -11.16 -2.88 -2.99
N LEU A 30 -11.71 -2.52 -1.82
CA LEU A 30 -11.50 -1.22 -1.17
C LEU A 30 -10.03 -0.99 -0.78
N VAL A 31 -9.39 -1.98 -0.17
CA VAL A 31 -8.00 -1.87 0.29
C VAL A 31 -7.06 -1.73 -0.89
N VAL A 32 -7.27 -2.55 -1.91
CA VAL A 32 -6.49 -2.50 -3.16
C VAL A 32 -6.68 -1.14 -3.85
N ARG A 33 -7.92 -0.64 -3.92
CA ARG A 33 -8.19 0.67 -4.51
C ARG A 33 -7.49 1.80 -3.75
N ASN A 34 -7.61 1.81 -2.43
CA ASN A 34 -6.98 2.86 -1.61
C ASN A 34 -5.45 2.83 -1.73
N PHE A 35 -4.85 1.63 -1.79
CA PHE A 35 -3.41 1.49 -2.05
C PHE A 35 -3.04 2.10 -3.41
N VAL A 36 -3.78 1.76 -4.47
CA VAL A 36 -3.51 2.26 -5.83
C VAL A 36 -3.64 3.78 -5.87
N GLU A 37 -4.69 4.35 -5.27
CA GLU A 37 -4.90 5.81 -5.21
C GLU A 37 -3.76 6.52 -4.46
N ALA A 38 -3.37 6.03 -3.28
CA ALA A 38 -2.27 6.61 -2.49
C ALA A 38 -0.91 6.48 -3.21
N CYS A 39 -0.67 5.34 -3.86
CA CYS A 39 0.52 5.12 -4.66
C CYS A 39 0.55 6.06 -5.88
N GLN A 40 -0.58 6.29 -6.56
CA GLN A 40 -0.65 7.25 -7.67
C GLN A 40 -0.38 8.68 -7.21
N GLU A 41 -0.93 9.09 -6.07
CA GLU A 41 -0.67 10.42 -5.47
C GLU A 41 0.82 10.61 -5.18
N SER A 42 1.48 9.55 -4.71
CA SER A 42 2.93 9.53 -4.42
C SER A 42 3.82 9.51 -5.68
N ASN A 43 3.27 9.18 -6.85
CA ASN A 43 3.96 9.10 -8.15
C ASN A 43 3.36 10.10 -9.17
N SER A 44 3.07 11.32 -8.70
CA SER A 44 2.43 12.39 -9.49
C SER A 44 3.29 12.95 -10.63
N ASP A 45 4.57 12.58 -10.68
CA ASP A 45 5.49 12.88 -11.79
C ASP A 45 5.29 11.96 -13.01
N MET A 46 4.64 10.82 -12.83
CA MET A 46 4.22 9.94 -13.91
C MET A 46 2.88 10.37 -14.52
N SER A 47 2.61 9.93 -15.76
CA SER A 47 1.25 10.05 -16.30
C SER A 47 0.28 9.22 -15.47
N THR A 48 -0.99 9.65 -15.33
CA THR A 48 -2.01 8.92 -14.55
C THR A 48 -2.11 7.45 -14.93
N PHE A 49 -2.01 7.14 -16.23
CA PHE A 49 -2.06 5.78 -16.74
C PHE A 49 -0.85 4.95 -16.32
N ASN A 50 0.36 5.51 -16.42
CA ASN A 50 1.59 4.82 -16.02
C ASN A 50 1.64 4.63 -14.51
N ALA A 51 1.29 5.66 -13.72
CA ALA A 51 1.20 5.58 -12.27
C ALA A 51 0.21 4.48 -11.85
N LYS A 52 -0.98 4.44 -12.46
CA LYS A 52 -1.97 3.40 -12.18
C LYS A 52 -1.43 2.00 -12.49
N SER A 53 -0.87 1.80 -13.68
CA SER A 53 -0.34 0.48 -14.10
C SER A 53 0.80 0.02 -13.18
N TYR A 54 1.69 0.93 -12.80
CA TYR A 54 2.75 0.66 -11.83
C TYR A 54 2.17 0.25 -10.48
N CYS A 55 1.26 1.05 -9.91
CA CYS A 55 0.68 0.78 -8.60
C CYS A 55 -0.16 -0.51 -8.55
N GLU A 56 -0.88 -0.85 -9.63
CA GLU A 56 -1.58 -2.13 -9.77
C GLU A 56 -0.59 -3.30 -9.85
N CYS A 57 0.55 -3.14 -10.52
CA CYS A 57 1.60 -4.15 -10.53
C CYS A 57 2.17 -4.37 -9.12
N VAL A 58 2.48 -3.28 -8.39
CA VAL A 58 3.07 -3.37 -7.04
C VAL A 58 2.13 -4.10 -6.08
N ILE A 59 0.84 -3.73 -6.02
CA ILE A 59 -0.08 -4.38 -5.09
C ILE A 59 -0.31 -5.86 -5.43
N ASN A 60 -0.23 -6.26 -6.71
CA ASN A 60 -0.29 -7.67 -7.08
C ASN A 60 0.96 -8.42 -6.59
N GLY A 61 2.16 -7.85 -6.74
CA GLY A 61 3.38 -8.43 -6.18
C GLY A 61 3.32 -8.59 -4.66
N VAL A 62 2.74 -7.59 -3.96
CA VAL A 62 2.50 -7.65 -2.51
C VAL A 62 1.57 -8.80 -2.16
N LYS A 63 0.43 -8.92 -2.84
CA LYS A 63 -0.55 -10.00 -2.62
C LYS A 63 0.05 -11.40 -2.81
N ASP A 64 0.95 -11.54 -3.78
CA ASP A 64 1.64 -12.80 -4.05
C ASP A 64 2.74 -13.11 -3.01
N SER A 65 3.26 -12.08 -2.33
CA SER A 65 4.38 -12.20 -1.39
C SER A 65 3.96 -12.38 0.06
N VAL A 66 2.82 -11.80 0.47
CA VAL A 66 2.41 -11.75 1.88
C VAL A 66 0.93 -11.99 2.10
N THR A 67 0.60 -12.51 3.29
CA THR A 67 -0.77 -12.61 3.79
C THR A 67 -1.38 -11.22 4.01
N PHE A 68 -2.71 -11.13 3.97
CA PHE A 68 -3.44 -9.89 4.29
C PHE A 68 -3.12 -9.36 5.69
N GLU A 69 -3.02 -10.23 6.71
CA GLU A 69 -2.61 -9.85 8.07
C GLU A 69 -1.24 -9.14 8.08
N LYS A 70 -0.25 -9.69 7.37
CA LYS A 70 1.07 -9.07 7.24
C LYS A 70 1.04 -7.73 6.49
N PHE A 71 0.12 -7.56 5.54
CA PHE A 71 -0.13 -6.27 4.91
C PHE A 71 -0.76 -5.26 5.88
N LYS A 72 -1.69 -5.68 6.74
CA LYS A 72 -2.23 -4.81 7.81
C LYS A 72 -1.15 -4.33 8.77
N GLU A 73 -0.18 -5.19 9.11
CA GLU A 73 0.95 -4.78 9.94
C GLU A 73 1.76 -3.62 9.32
N LEU A 74 1.83 -3.52 7.99
CA LEU A 74 2.45 -2.37 7.31
C LEU A 74 1.62 -1.09 7.53
N ASP A 75 0.31 -1.14 7.35
CA ASP A 75 -0.57 0.01 7.59
C ASP A 75 -0.47 0.49 9.05
N ASP A 76 -0.51 -0.46 9.99
CA ASP A 76 -0.34 -0.16 11.41
C ASP A 76 1.02 0.45 11.73
N PHE A 77 2.08 -0.06 11.11
CA PHE A 77 3.42 0.50 11.26
C PHE A 77 3.51 1.92 10.72
N ILE A 78 3.01 2.16 9.51
CA ILE A 78 2.97 3.50 8.91
C ILE A 78 2.17 4.47 9.79
N ARG A 79 1.01 4.03 10.30
CA ARG A 79 0.15 4.85 11.17
C ARG A 79 0.85 5.19 12.49
N LYS A 80 1.52 4.22 13.09
CA LYS A 80 2.23 4.38 14.37
C LYS A 80 3.48 5.26 14.24
N HIS A 81 4.17 5.18 13.12
CA HIS A 81 5.44 5.87 12.85
C HIS A 81 5.28 7.04 11.87
N ARG A 82 4.06 7.59 11.73
CA ARG A 82 3.74 8.57 10.67
C ARG A 82 4.67 9.79 10.69
N ASP A 83 5.01 10.28 11.87
CA ASP A 83 5.78 11.51 12.05
C ASP A 83 7.29 11.30 11.86
N ASP A 84 7.79 10.07 12.01
CA ASP A 84 9.19 9.66 11.88
C ASP A 84 9.47 8.73 10.69
N LEU A 85 8.45 8.45 9.88
CA LEU A 85 8.51 7.50 8.78
C LEU A 85 9.58 7.89 7.76
N ASN A 86 10.39 6.92 7.36
CA ASN A 86 11.33 7.08 6.27
C ASN A 86 11.48 5.79 5.46
N SER A 87 12.03 5.89 4.26
CA SER A 87 12.18 4.76 3.34
C SER A 87 13.00 3.62 3.92
N LYS A 88 14.02 3.93 4.75
CA LYS A 88 14.87 2.92 5.39
C LYS A 88 14.08 2.06 6.38
N MET A 89 13.23 2.68 7.21
CA MET A 89 12.36 1.96 8.15
C MET A 89 11.41 1.00 7.44
N ILE A 90 10.87 1.40 6.29
CA ILE A 90 10.02 0.53 5.46
C ILE A 90 10.86 -0.61 4.86
N SER A 91 11.98 -0.30 4.20
CA SER A 91 12.81 -1.33 3.55
C SER A 91 13.38 -2.38 4.51
N GLU A 92 13.67 -2.00 5.76
CA GLU A 92 14.23 -2.93 6.76
C GLU A 92 13.18 -3.91 7.33
N ASN A 93 11.89 -3.55 7.32
CA ASN A 93 10.82 -4.34 7.94
C ASN A 93 9.84 -4.95 6.92
N TYR A 94 9.81 -4.41 5.70
CA TYR A 94 8.84 -4.72 4.66
C TYR A 94 9.51 -4.82 3.28
N GLU A 95 10.59 -5.61 3.19
CA GLU A 95 11.37 -5.82 1.96
C GLU A 95 10.51 -6.23 0.76
N TRP A 96 9.45 -6.99 1.00
CA TRP A 96 8.48 -7.42 -0.02
C TRP A 96 7.81 -6.24 -0.76
N LEU A 97 7.68 -5.07 -0.14
CA LEU A 97 7.13 -3.88 -0.79
C LEU A 97 8.14 -3.27 -1.77
N ASP A 98 9.41 -3.26 -1.38
CA ASP A 98 10.51 -2.76 -2.21
C ASP A 98 10.78 -3.72 -3.38
N ASP A 99 10.77 -5.04 -3.13
CA ASP A 99 10.89 -6.06 -4.17
C ASP A 99 9.75 -6.00 -5.17
N SER A 100 8.51 -5.84 -4.70
CA SER A 100 7.34 -5.65 -5.57
C SER A 100 7.46 -4.37 -6.41
N SER A 101 7.94 -3.28 -5.80
CA SER A 101 8.18 -2.01 -6.50
C SER A 101 9.23 -2.16 -7.62
N LYS A 102 10.37 -2.78 -7.31
CA LYS A 102 11.46 -3.02 -8.26
C LYS A 102 11.05 -3.93 -9.42
N ALA A 103 10.23 -4.95 -9.15
CA ALA A 103 9.75 -5.86 -10.20
C ALA A 103 8.83 -5.18 -11.22
N CYS A 104 8.20 -4.05 -10.83
CA CYS A 104 7.26 -3.28 -11.64
C CYS A 104 7.86 -2.04 -12.31
N SER A 105 9.16 -1.78 -12.10
CA SER A 105 9.88 -0.58 -12.55
C SER A 105 10.56 -0.75 -13.91
#